data_AF-A0A380EMB9-F1
#
_entry.id   AF-A0A380EMB9-F1
#
_cell.length_a   1.000
_cell.length_b   1.000
_cell.length_c   1.000
_cell.angle_alpha   90.00
_cell.angle_beta   90.00
_cell.angle_gamma   90.00
#
_symmetry.space_group_name_H-M   'P 1'
#
loop_
_entity.id
_entity.type
_entity.pdbx_description
1 polymer ?
#
loop_
_entity_poly.entity_id
_entity_poly.type
_entity_poly.pdbx_seq_one_letter_code
_entity_poly.pdbx_strand_id
1 'polypeptide(L)'
;MQHYPNNSKRFNQYIIDQNKITRPVLSDDQLAELNIRLHEALQYAQPVEVKFYNNGFVDSVRLTIYRIDAINYEIDGYVYNQQQRQKISIFDILDIVLLP
;
A
#
# COMPACT_ATOMS: atom_id res chain seq x y z
N MET A 1 42.98 10.55 1.30
CA MET A 1 41.89 9.82 0.63
C MET A 1 41.69 8.50 1.34
N GLN A 2 40.50 8.26 1.90
CA GLN A 2 40.09 6.94 2.42
C GLN A 2 38.57 6.83 2.26
N HIS A 3 38.13 5.69 1.75
CA HIS A 3 36.77 5.40 1.30
C HIS A 3 35.82 5.14 2.47
N TYR A 4 34.64 5.77 2.45
CA TYR A 4 33.42 5.24 3.07
C TYR A 4 32.33 5.20 1.99
N PRO A 5 32.01 4.03 1.42
CA PRO A 5 30.76 3.87 0.70
C PRO A 5 29.72 3.42 1.74
N ASN A 6 28.76 4.28 2.11
CA ASN A 6 27.64 3.78 2.89
C ASN A 6 26.30 4.38 2.45
N ASN A 7 25.53 3.49 1.82
CA ASN A 7 24.09 3.45 1.69
C ASN A 7 23.44 4.38 0.67
N SER A 8 23.77 4.11 -0.59
CA SER A 8 22.78 4.23 -1.66
C SER A 8 21.66 3.21 -1.44
N LYS A 9 20.63 3.56 -0.65
CA LYS A 9 19.30 2.91 -0.75
C LYS A 9 18.66 3.31 -2.09
N ARG A 10 19.29 2.87 -3.17
CA ARG A 10 18.66 2.79 -4.48
C ARG A 10 17.86 1.50 -4.48
N PHE A 11 16.68 1.54 -3.86
CA PHE A 11 15.64 0.57 -4.21
C PHE A 11 15.17 0.95 -5.61
N ASN A 12 16.01 0.52 -6.55
CA ASN A 12 15.84 0.65 -7.96
C ASN A 12 14.51 -0.01 -8.32
N GLN A 13 13.60 0.86 -8.76
CA GLN A 13 12.40 0.65 -9.55
C GLN A 13 12.67 -0.17 -10.83
N TYR A 14 13.19 -1.39 -10.70
CA TYR A 14 13.79 -2.17 -11.80
C TYR A 14 13.05 -3.47 -12.11
N ILE A 15 11.72 -3.50 -12.15
CA ILE A 15 11.01 -4.67 -12.71
C ILE A 15 9.65 -4.26 -13.29
N ILE A 16 9.66 -3.45 -14.37
CA ILE A 16 8.50 -3.26 -15.26
C ILE A 16 8.61 -4.22 -16.47
N ASP A 17 9.43 -5.25 -16.34
CA ASP A 17 9.65 -6.27 -17.36
C ASP A 17 9.19 -7.61 -16.73
N GLN A 18 8.20 -8.29 -17.32
CA GLN A 18 7.72 -9.64 -16.95
C GLN A 18 6.63 -9.80 -15.87
N ASN A 19 5.80 -8.78 -15.61
CA ASN A 19 4.37 -8.74 -15.19
C ASN A 19 3.72 -9.76 -14.21
N LYS A 20 4.38 -10.82 -13.74
CA LYS A 20 3.98 -11.63 -12.59
C LYS A 20 4.99 -11.39 -11.48
N ILE A 21 4.70 -10.46 -10.60
CA ILE A 21 5.47 -10.35 -9.37
C ILE A 21 5.06 -11.48 -8.45
N THR A 22 6.02 -12.09 -7.75
CA THR A 22 5.68 -12.88 -6.56
C THR A 22 5.23 -11.89 -5.51
N ARG A 23 4.11 -12.18 -4.82
CA ARG A 23 3.56 -11.29 -3.78
C ARG A 23 4.69 -10.86 -2.83
N PRO A 24 5.02 -9.57 -2.77
CA PRO A 24 6.12 -9.12 -1.92
C PRO A 24 5.72 -9.32 -0.46
N VAL A 25 6.63 -9.91 0.30
CA VAL A 25 6.46 -10.10 1.75
C VAL A 25 6.94 -8.82 2.42
N LEU A 26 6.03 -8.13 3.10
CA LEU A 26 6.37 -6.95 3.90
C LEU A 26 7.14 -7.40 5.15
N SER A 27 8.25 -6.73 5.44
CA SER A 27 8.97 -6.89 6.73
C SER A 27 8.18 -6.23 7.87
N ASP A 28 8.49 -6.57 9.11
CA ASP A 28 7.81 -6.03 10.30
C ASP A 28 7.78 -4.49 10.34
N ASP A 29 8.89 -3.85 9.92
CA ASP A 29 9.00 -2.40 9.83
C ASP A 29 8.03 -1.81 8.76
N GLN A 30 7.94 -2.46 7.60
CA GLN A 30 7.02 -2.05 6.53
C GLN A 30 5.56 -2.29 6.91
N LEU A 31 5.26 -3.37 7.64
CA LEU A 31 3.94 -3.62 8.20
C LEU A 31 3.55 -2.55 9.23
N ALA A 32 4.49 -2.14 10.09
CA ALA A 32 4.27 -1.09 11.06
C ALA A 32 3.98 0.26 10.37
N GLU A 33 4.78 0.64 9.37
CA GLU A 33 4.53 1.85 8.56
C GLU A 33 3.16 1.81 7.86
N LEU A 34 2.82 0.69 7.22
CA LEU A 34 1.54 0.51 6.55
C LEU A 34 0.38 0.68 7.53
N ASN A 35 0.51 0.10 8.73
CA ASN A 35 -0.50 0.22 9.77
C ASN A 35 -0.65 1.67 10.24
N ILE A 36 0.46 2.41 10.44
CA ILE A 36 0.43 3.83 10.81
C ILE A 36 -0.33 4.64 9.76
N ARG A 37 0.04 4.50 8.48
CA ARG A 37 -0.59 5.24 7.38
C ARG A 37 -2.07 4.91 7.21
N LEU A 38 -2.46 3.64 7.40
CA LEU A 38 -3.87 3.23 7.41
C LEU A 38 -4.68 3.95 8.50
N HIS A 39 -4.12 4.02 9.71
CA HIS A 39 -4.77 4.71 10.83
C HIS A 39 -4.84 6.21 10.61
N GLU A 40 -3.79 6.83 10.07
CA GLU A 40 -3.81 8.25 9.70
C GLU A 40 -4.87 8.55 8.64
N ALA A 41 -4.91 7.75 7.57
CA ALA A 41 -5.92 7.89 6.51
C ALA A 41 -7.35 7.80 7.05
N LEU A 42 -7.61 6.84 7.94
CA LEU A 42 -8.91 6.68 8.59
C LEU A 42 -9.23 7.85 9.52
N GLN A 43 -8.26 8.30 10.34
CA GLN A 43 -8.45 9.36 11.33
C GLN A 43 -8.78 10.70 10.67
N TYR A 44 -8.09 11.03 9.58
CA TYR A 44 -8.27 12.29 8.86
C TYR A 44 -9.27 12.18 7.69
N ALA A 45 -9.87 11.00 7.49
CA ALA A 45 -10.68 10.68 6.31
C ALA A 45 -10.00 11.11 5.00
N GLN A 46 -8.67 10.97 4.93
CA GLN A 46 -7.91 11.42 3.77
C GLN A 46 -8.03 10.42 2.62
N PRO A 47 -8.09 10.93 1.38
CA PRO A 47 -7.98 10.07 0.21
C PRO A 47 -6.59 9.43 0.16
N VAL A 48 -6.56 8.16 -0.19
CA VAL A 48 -5.33 7.36 -0.28
C VAL A 48 -5.29 6.59 -1.59
N GLU A 49 -4.09 6.34 -2.07
CA GLU A 49 -3.83 5.37 -3.12
C GLU A 49 -3.33 4.08 -2.49
N VAL A 50 -4.12 3.02 -2.60
CA VAL A 50 -3.81 1.69 -2.08
C VAL A 50 -3.31 0.85 -3.24
N LYS A 51 -2.05 0.40 -3.15
CA LYS A 51 -1.48 -0.57 -4.09
C LYS A 51 -1.68 -1.96 -3.52
N PHE A 52 -2.29 -2.85 -4.28
CA PHE A 52 -2.57 -4.20 -3.85
C PHE A 52 -2.14 -5.22 -4.92
N TYR A 53 -1.76 -6.39 -4.44
CA TYR A 53 -1.42 -7.52 -5.29
C TYR A 53 -2.70 -8.18 -5.82
N ASN A 54 -2.79 -8.32 -7.12
CA ASN A 54 -3.89 -8.98 -7.79
C ASN A 54 -3.36 -9.99 -8.81
N ASN A 55 -3.35 -11.27 -8.41
CA ASN A 55 -3.09 -12.43 -9.28
C ASN A 55 -1.83 -12.33 -10.18
N GLY A 56 -0.75 -11.76 -9.65
CA GLY A 56 0.52 -11.56 -10.35
C GLY A 56 0.83 -10.10 -10.67
N PHE A 57 -0.18 -9.25 -10.66
CA PHE A 57 -0.05 -7.83 -10.99
C PHE A 57 -0.14 -6.98 -9.73
N VAL A 58 0.42 -5.78 -9.79
CA VAL A 58 0.15 -4.74 -8.79
C VAL A 58 -0.87 -3.81 -9.39
N ASP A 59 -2.04 -3.77 -8.76
CA ASP A 59 -3.07 -2.81 -9.10
C ASP A 59 -3.08 -1.70 -8.03
N SER A 60 -3.69 -0.57 -8.37
CA SER A 60 -3.73 0.59 -7.49
C SER A 60 -5.08 1.25 -7.57
N VAL A 61 -5.71 1.47 -6.42
CA VAL A 61 -7.01 2.12 -6.33
C VAL A 61 -6.94 3.32 -5.41
N ARG A 62 -7.55 4.41 -5.86
CA ARG A 62 -7.73 5.60 -5.04
C ARG A 62 -9.05 5.50 -4.32
N LEU A 63 -9.01 5.54 -2.99
CA LEU A 63 -10.21 5.48 -2.17
C LEU A 63 -10.03 6.28 -0.89
N THR A 64 -11.14 6.64 -0.27
CA THR A 64 -11.14 7.19 1.09
C THR A 64 -11.56 6.08 2.04
N ILE A 65 -10.66 5.70 2.95
CA ILE A 65 -10.92 4.68 3.96
C ILE A 65 -11.88 5.26 4.98
N TYR A 66 -13.02 4.61 5.18
CA TYR A 66 -14.00 5.01 6.19
C TYR A 66 -14.09 4.00 7.34
N ARG A 67 -13.57 2.79 7.15
CA ARG A 67 -13.53 1.73 8.16
C ARG A 67 -12.40 0.76 7.89
N ILE A 68 -11.79 0.27 8.96
CA ILE A 68 -10.83 -0.85 8.93
C ILE A 68 -11.44 -1.99 9.74
N ASP A 69 -11.64 -3.14 9.11
CA ASP A 69 -12.16 -4.33 9.76
C ASP A 69 -10.99 -5.20 10.23
N ALA A 70 -10.61 -5.04 11.50
CA ALA A 70 -9.50 -5.78 12.09
C ALA A 70 -9.79 -7.28 12.31
N ILE A 71 -11.07 -7.69 12.24
CA ILE A 71 -11.47 -9.09 12.38
C ILE A 71 -11.18 -9.85 11.09
N ASN A 72 -11.58 -9.27 9.95
CA ASN A 72 -11.36 -9.87 8.63
C ASN A 72 -10.03 -9.43 7.99
N TYR A 73 -9.32 -8.47 8.61
CA TYR A 73 -8.14 -7.82 8.06
C TYR A 73 -8.42 -7.19 6.70
N GLU A 74 -9.51 -6.44 6.61
CA GLU A 74 -9.95 -5.76 5.39
C GLU A 74 -10.08 -4.26 5.64
N ILE A 75 -9.86 -3.45 4.61
CA ILE A 75 -10.21 -2.03 4.61
C ILE A 75 -11.47 -1.82 3.78
N ASP A 76 -12.32 -0.96 4.28
CA ASP A 76 -13.57 -0.55 3.67
C ASP A 76 -13.44 0.93 3.28
N GLY A 77 -13.53 1.18 1.97
CA GLY A 77 -13.32 2.49 1.40
C GLY A 77 -14.34 2.87 0.33
N TYR A 78 -14.48 4.16 0.08
CA TYR A 78 -15.19 4.69 -1.08
C TYR A 78 -14.20 5.02 -2.18
N VAL A 79 -14.37 4.41 -3.34
CA VAL A 79 -13.48 4.65 -4.48
C VAL A 79 -13.64 6.09 -4.97
N TYR A 80 -12.54 6.77 -5.26
CA TYR A 80 -12.59 8.11 -5.80
C TYR A 80 -13.24 8.08 -7.19
N ASN A 81 -14.14 9.03 -7.47
CA ASN A 81 -14.93 9.09 -8.72
C ASN A 81 -15.93 7.94 -8.97
N GLN A 82 -16.07 6.99 -8.06
CA GLN A 82 -17.06 5.92 -8.17
C GLN A 82 -17.80 5.85 -6.83
N GLN A 83 -19.13 6.05 -6.81
CA GLN A 83 -19.94 5.87 -5.58
C GLN A 83 -20.03 4.39 -5.14
N GLN A 84 -19.01 3.60 -5.45
CA GLN A 84 -18.87 2.20 -5.11
C GLN A 84 -17.99 2.07 -3.89
N ARG A 85 -18.45 1.22 -2.96
CA ARG A 85 -17.62 0.76 -1.85
C ARG A 85 -16.71 -0.35 -2.36
N GLN A 86 -15.45 -0.27 -1.99
CA GLN A 86 -14.49 -1.31 -2.27
C GLN A 86 -13.90 -1.82 -0.97
N LYS A 87 -13.79 -3.14 -0.90
CA LYS A 87 -13.12 -3.86 0.18
C LYS A 87 -11.80 -4.37 -0.34
N ILE A 88 -10.76 -4.22 0.46
CA ILE A 88 -9.41 -4.69 0.11
C ILE A 88 -8.82 -5.39 1.33
N SER A 89 -8.38 -6.63 1.16
CA SER A 89 -7.65 -7.35 2.19
C SER A 89 -6.34 -6.63 2.49
N ILE A 90 -6.08 -6.32 3.76
CA ILE A 90 -4.82 -5.74 4.24
C ILE A 90 -3.64 -6.61 3.84
N PHE A 91 -3.84 -7.93 3.81
CA PHE A 91 -2.86 -8.90 3.35
C PHE A 91 -2.43 -8.66 1.89
N ASP A 92 -3.34 -8.26 1.02
CA ASP A 92 -3.03 -8.00 -0.39
C ASP A 92 -2.48 -6.60 -0.61
N ILE A 93 -2.59 -5.69 0.38
CA ILE A 93 -2.02 -4.35 0.31
C ILE A 93 -0.49 -4.45 0.35
N LEU A 94 0.15 -3.84 -0.64
CA LEU A 94 1.60 -3.76 -0.77
C LEU A 94 2.12 -2.41 -0.27
N ASP A 95 1.37 -1.34 -0.52
CA ASP A 95 1.77 0.02 -0.16
C ASP A 95 0.53 0.91 -0.09
N ILE A 96 0.60 1.94 0.75
CA ILE A 96 -0.44 2.97 0.88
C ILE A 96 0.21 4.35 0.90
N VAL A 97 -0.31 5.23 0.06
CA VAL A 97 0.17 6.60 -0.09
C VAL A 97 -0.97 7.57 0.21
N LEU A 98 -0.76 8.44 1.19
CA LEU A 98 -1.67 9.55 1.48
C LEU A 98 -1.66 10.54 0.32
N LEU A 99 -2.82 10.88 -0.21
CA LEU A 99 -2.95 11.87 -1.28
C LEU A 99 -3.14 13.27 -0.66
N PRO A 100 -2.46 14.30 -1.21
CA PRO A 100 -2.59 15.68 -0.74
C PRO A 100 -3.96 16.30 -1.07
#